data_AF-A0A3B4A4C5-F1
#
_entry.id   AF-A0A3B4A4C5-F1
#
_cell.length_a   1.000
_cell.length_b   1.000
_cell.length_c   1.000
_cell.angle_alpha   90.00
_cell.angle_beta   90.00
_cell.angle_gamma   90.00
#
_symmetry.space_group_name_H-M   'P 1'
#
loop_
_entity.id
_entity.type
_entity.pdbx_description
1 polymer ?
#
loop_
_entity_poly.entity_id
_entity_poly.type
_entity_poly.pdbx_seq_one_letter_code
_entity_poly.pdbx_strand_id
1 'polypeptide(L)'
;SLSLLSIDLSITCVGRMVMMELNDTTVIMNLKKRFDQELIYTYIGSILISVNPYKLMNMYGTDIVLLYEGRGLHIFAIANLSYSTMMDAKKDQCIVISGESGSGKTEATKLILRYLTAIHHKRNVTQQILEATPLLESFGNAKTVRNDNSSRFGKYTQIYLEE
;
A
#
# COMPACT_ATOMS: atom_id res chain seq x y z
N SER A 1 -18.23 -8.81 -20.79
CA SER A 1 -16.77 -8.82 -20.94
C SER A 1 -16.17 -8.49 -19.58
N LEU A 2 -15.60 -9.48 -18.87
CA LEU A 2 -14.89 -9.23 -17.60
C LEU A 2 -13.61 -8.45 -17.93
N SER A 3 -13.73 -7.13 -17.98
CA SER A 3 -12.59 -6.22 -18.04
C SER A 3 -11.81 -6.38 -16.74
N LEU A 4 -10.76 -7.18 -16.83
CA LEU A 4 -9.50 -7.06 -16.08
C LEU A 4 -9.69 -6.69 -14.61
N LEU A 5 -9.77 -7.73 -13.77
CA LEU A 5 -9.42 -7.63 -12.36
C LEU A 5 -7.92 -7.24 -12.32
N SER A 6 -7.63 -5.94 -12.42
CA SER A 6 -6.28 -5.36 -12.29
C SER A 6 -5.74 -5.70 -10.89
N ILE A 7 -4.91 -6.74 -10.81
CA ILE A 7 -4.19 -7.14 -9.60
C ILE A 7 -3.00 -6.19 -9.50
N ASP A 8 -3.14 -5.06 -8.82
CA ASP A 8 -2.16 -4.00 -9.01
C ASP A 8 -1.73 -3.26 -7.75
N LEU A 9 -1.66 -4.00 -6.64
CA LEU A 9 -0.84 -3.57 -5.53
C LEU A 9 -0.12 -4.74 -4.89
N SER A 10 1.17 -4.90 -5.22
CA SER A 10 2.08 -5.71 -4.40
C SER A 10 2.79 -4.77 -3.44
N ILE A 11 2.61 -5.00 -2.14
CA ILE A 11 3.40 -4.36 -1.09
C ILE A 11 4.30 -5.42 -0.46
N THR A 12 5.61 -5.26 -0.62
CA THR A 12 6.61 -6.18 -0.06
C THR A 12 7.53 -5.42 0.89
N CYS A 13 7.70 -5.95 2.11
CA CYS A 13 8.85 -5.61 2.97
C CYS A 13 10.01 -6.53 2.59
N VAL A 14 11.15 -5.97 2.20
CA VAL A 14 12.29 -6.78 1.76
C VAL A 14 13.05 -7.29 2.98
N GLY A 15 12.63 -8.47 3.46
CA GLY A 15 13.30 -9.25 4.51
C GLY A 15 12.83 -10.71 4.45
N ARG A 16 13.59 -11.54 3.72
CA ARG A 16 13.29 -12.95 3.33
C ARG A 16 12.15 -13.12 2.32
N MET A 17 12.52 -13.66 1.15
CA MET A 17 11.60 -14.09 0.09
C MET A 17 11.73 -15.61 -0.07
N VAL A 18 10.68 -16.35 0.26
CA VAL A 18 10.50 -17.76 -0.15
C VAL A 18 9.22 -17.76 -0.97
N MET A 19 9.34 -18.05 -2.27
CA MET A 19 8.20 -18.15 -3.17
C MET A 19 7.80 -19.63 -3.24
N MET A 20 6.64 -19.97 -2.67
CA MET A 20 5.99 -21.26 -2.93
C MET A 20 5.19 -21.14 -4.23
N GLU A 21 5.22 -22.19 -5.05
CA GLU A 21 4.49 -22.28 -6.31
C GLU A 21 3.00 -21.99 -6.09
N LEU A 22 2.52 -20.89 -6.69
CA LEU A 22 1.10 -20.54 -6.73
C LEU A 22 0.63 -20.64 -8.17
N ASN A 23 -0.51 -21.29 -8.37
CA ASN A 23 -1.19 -21.31 -9.66
C ASN A 23 -1.99 -20.00 -9.82
N ASP A 24 -1.69 -19.22 -10.86
CA ASP A 24 -2.30 -17.91 -11.16
C ASP A 24 -3.84 -17.98 -11.17
N THR A 25 -4.39 -19.07 -11.72
CA THR A 25 -5.84 -19.26 -11.83
C THR A 25 -6.52 -19.29 -10.47
N THR A 26 -5.91 -20.01 -9.51
CA THR A 26 -6.44 -20.13 -8.14
C THR A 26 -6.37 -18.80 -7.40
N VAL A 27 -5.27 -18.05 -7.61
CA VAL A 27 -5.10 -16.72 -7.00
C VAL A 27 -6.18 -15.77 -7.50
N ILE A 28 -6.42 -15.69 -8.81
CA ILE A 28 -7.43 -14.82 -9.40
C ILE A 28 -8.84 -15.17 -8.88
N MET A 29 -9.20 -16.47 -8.85
CA MET A 29 -10.50 -16.90 -8.34
C MET A 29 -10.70 -16.54 -6.86
N ASN A 30 -9.65 -16.69 -6.04
CA ASN A 30 -9.70 -16.33 -4.63
C ASN A 30 -9.85 -14.80 -4.45
N LEU A 31 -9.05 -14.01 -5.16
CA LEU A 31 -9.15 -12.54 -5.12
C LEU A 31 -10.56 -12.07 -5.51
N LYS A 32 -11.15 -12.65 -6.55
CA LYS A 32 -12.53 -12.35 -6.94
C LYS A 32 -13.53 -12.67 -5.84
N LYS A 33 -13.49 -13.90 -5.29
CA LYS A 33 -14.40 -14.32 -4.22
C LYS A 33 -14.29 -13.44 -2.98
N ARG A 34 -13.08 -13.03 -2.61
CA ARG A 34 -12.83 -12.13 -1.47
C ARG A 34 -13.34 -10.72 -1.75
N PHE A 35 -13.11 -10.22 -2.95
CA PHE A 35 -13.61 -8.91 -3.37
C PHE A 35 -15.15 -8.84 -3.32
N ASP A 36 -15.83 -9.89 -3.76
CA ASP A 36 -17.30 -10.01 -3.68
C ASP A 36 -17.82 -9.97 -2.23
N GLN A 37 -16.96 -10.30 -1.25
CA GLN A 37 -17.22 -10.22 0.19
C GLN A 37 -16.69 -8.93 0.84
N GLU A 38 -16.30 -7.93 0.03
CA GLU A 38 -15.70 -6.66 0.46
C GLU A 38 -14.35 -6.81 1.19
N LEU A 39 -13.66 -7.94 1.00
CA LEU A 39 -12.33 -8.20 1.55
C LEU A 39 -11.25 -7.83 0.52
N ILE A 40 -10.76 -6.60 0.60
CA ILE A 40 -9.84 -6.02 -0.38
C ILE A 40 -8.35 -6.34 -0.17
N TYR A 41 -8.00 -6.91 0.98
CA TYR A 41 -6.61 -7.27 1.34
C TYR A 41 -6.42 -8.79 1.38
N THR A 42 -5.34 -9.28 0.77
CA THR A 42 -5.00 -10.70 0.73
C THR A 42 -3.48 -10.88 0.84
N TYR A 43 -3.00 -11.70 1.78
CA TYR A 43 -1.58 -12.06 1.83
C TYR A 43 -1.26 -13.25 0.94
N ILE A 44 -0.12 -13.14 0.27
CA ILE A 44 0.53 -14.23 -0.45
C ILE A 44 2.00 -14.25 -0.02
N GLY A 45 2.35 -15.16 0.90
CA GLY A 45 3.67 -15.16 1.51
C GLY A 45 3.94 -13.85 2.26
N SER A 46 5.02 -13.16 1.89
CA SER A 46 5.40 -11.84 2.42
C SER A 46 4.82 -10.65 1.64
N ILE A 47 4.01 -10.91 0.61
CA ILE A 47 3.42 -9.90 -0.26
C ILE A 47 1.97 -9.64 0.15
N LEU A 48 1.63 -8.37 0.39
CA LEU A 48 0.25 -7.96 0.53
C LEU A 48 -0.32 -7.56 -0.84
N ILE A 49 -1.38 -8.24 -1.26
CA ILE A 49 -2.20 -7.87 -2.42
C ILE A 49 -3.36 -7.00 -1.95
N SER A 50 -3.51 -5.81 -2.54
CA SER A 50 -4.68 -4.95 -2.37
C SER A 50 -5.42 -4.76 -3.68
N VAL A 51 -6.74 -4.93 -3.65
CA VAL A 51 -7.63 -4.69 -4.79
C VAL A 51 -8.44 -3.41 -4.52
N ASN A 52 -8.28 -2.39 -5.38
CA ASN A 52 -8.97 -1.11 -5.22
C ASN A 52 -10.49 -1.27 -5.40
N PRO A 53 -11.33 -0.96 -4.39
CA PRO A 53 -12.77 -1.10 -4.50
C PRO A 53 -13.46 0.11 -5.17
N TYR A 54 -12.71 1.15 -5.56
CA TYR A 54 -13.21 2.41 -6.16
C TYR A 54 -14.33 3.10 -5.34
N LYS A 55 -14.41 2.78 -4.06
CA LYS A 55 -15.34 3.36 -3.09
C LYS A 55 -14.61 3.66 -1.79
N LEU A 56 -15.09 4.65 -1.07
CA LEU A 56 -14.60 4.94 0.27
C LEU A 56 -15.03 3.80 1.21
N MET A 57 -14.05 3.22 1.90
CA MET A 57 -14.26 2.19 2.91
C MET A 57 -13.98 2.82 4.28
N ASN A 58 -14.84 2.56 5.26
CA ASN A 58 -14.69 3.13 6.62
C ASN A 58 -13.53 2.50 7.42
N MET A 59 -12.63 1.75 6.77
CA MET A 59 -11.57 0.97 7.41
C MET A 59 -10.29 1.76 7.70
N TYR A 60 -10.26 3.06 7.38
CA TYR A 60 -9.06 3.90 7.43
C TYR A 60 -9.16 5.07 8.40
N GLY A 61 -10.15 5.06 9.29
CA GLY A 61 -10.31 6.08 10.33
C GLY A 61 -9.10 6.15 11.26
N THR A 62 -8.83 7.34 11.82
CA THR A 62 -7.71 7.56 12.76
C THR A 62 -7.86 6.71 14.02
N ASP A 63 -9.08 6.45 14.43
CA ASP A 63 -9.48 5.49 15.47
C ASP A 63 -9.01 4.08 15.13
N ILE A 64 -9.20 3.63 13.87
CA ILE A 64 -8.77 2.29 13.44
C ILE A 64 -7.24 2.19 13.40
N VAL A 65 -6.53 3.26 13.00
CA VAL A 65 -5.06 3.30 13.01
C VAL A 65 -4.51 3.05 14.43
N LEU A 66 -5.08 3.73 15.43
CA LEU A 66 -4.66 3.60 16.83
C LEU A 66 -5.13 2.29 17.47
N LEU A 67 -6.29 1.77 17.05
CA LEU A 67 -6.84 0.50 17.49
C LEU A 67 -6.19 -0.70 16.79
N TYR A 68 -5.37 -0.46 15.76
CA TYR A 68 -4.72 -1.54 15.03
C TYR A 68 -3.61 -2.17 15.88
N GLU A 69 -3.96 -3.18 16.68
CA GLU A 69 -3.03 -3.96 17.50
C GLU A 69 -2.19 -4.97 16.69
N GLY A 70 -1.96 -4.73 15.40
CA GLY A 70 -1.26 -5.70 14.53
C GLY A 70 -2.08 -6.95 14.20
N ARG A 71 -3.39 -6.95 14.45
CA ARG A 71 -4.29 -8.08 14.18
C ARG A 71 -5.05 -7.88 12.86
N GLY A 72 -5.09 -8.93 12.04
CA GLY A 72 -5.90 -8.97 10.82
C GLY A 72 -5.20 -8.48 9.55
N LEU A 73 -5.76 -8.86 8.40
CA LEU A 73 -5.25 -8.57 7.07
C LEU A 73 -5.46 -7.09 6.72
N HIS A 74 -4.41 -6.27 6.85
CA HIS A 74 -4.50 -4.83 6.56
C HIS A 74 -3.18 -4.24 6.10
N ILE A 75 -3.21 -3.14 5.35
CA ILE A 75 -2.00 -2.39 4.94
C ILE A 75 -1.18 -1.89 6.14
N PHE A 76 -1.85 -1.67 7.28
CA PHE A 76 -1.20 -1.26 8.52
C PHE A 76 -0.30 -2.36 9.11
N ALA A 77 -0.54 -3.65 8.84
CA ALA A 77 0.38 -4.71 9.26
C ALA A 77 1.75 -4.56 8.58
N ILE A 78 1.78 -4.18 7.30
CA ILE A 78 3.04 -3.94 6.59
C ILE A 78 3.79 -2.75 7.18
N ALA A 79 3.07 -1.64 7.44
CA ALA A 79 3.67 -0.46 8.05
C ALA A 79 4.20 -0.76 9.47
N ASN A 80 3.45 -1.51 10.28
CA ASN A 80 3.84 -1.92 11.61
C ASN A 80 5.06 -2.86 11.58
N LEU A 81 5.04 -3.87 10.70
CA LEU A 81 6.14 -4.82 10.56
C LEU A 81 7.42 -4.11 10.11
N SER A 82 7.31 -3.18 9.15
CA SER A 82 8.43 -2.34 8.74
C SER A 82 8.96 -1.53 9.92
N TYR A 83 8.08 -0.89 10.68
CA TYR A 83 8.48 -0.10 11.84
C TYR A 83 9.16 -0.94 12.93
N SER A 84 8.54 -2.04 13.36
CA SER A 84 9.09 -2.89 14.42
C SER A 84 10.40 -3.53 14.01
N THR A 85 10.50 -4.02 12.76
CA THR A 85 11.75 -4.60 12.24
C THR A 85 12.88 -3.56 12.20
N MET A 86 12.57 -2.32 11.83
CA MET A 86 13.54 -1.23 11.85
C MET A 86 14.06 -0.96 13.26
N MET A 87 13.18 -0.91 14.25
CA MET A 87 13.54 -0.66 15.66
C MET A 87 14.29 -1.83 16.30
N ASP A 88 13.82 -3.06 16.08
CA ASP A 88 14.41 -4.28 16.67
C ASP A 88 15.77 -4.62 16.05
N ALA A 89 15.87 -4.54 14.71
CA ALA A 89 17.07 -4.92 13.97
C ALA A 89 18.06 -3.77 13.74
N LYS A 90 17.67 -2.52 14.08
CA LYS A 90 18.40 -1.28 13.79
C LYS A 90 18.85 -1.20 12.33
N LYS A 91 17.95 -1.55 11.41
CA LYS A 91 18.20 -1.59 9.97
C LYS A 91 17.12 -0.87 9.20
N ASP A 92 17.53 -0.04 8.25
CA ASP A 92 16.65 0.67 7.34
C ASP A 92 15.71 -0.30 6.61
N GLN A 93 14.45 0.09 6.47
CA GLN A 93 13.41 -0.69 5.79
C GLN A 93 12.96 0.01 4.52
N CYS A 94 12.56 -0.80 3.54
CA CYS A 94 12.01 -0.33 2.28
C CYS A 94 10.69 -1.05 2.01
N ILE A 95 9.64 -0.26 1.82
CA ILE A 95 8.33 -0.73 1.38
C ILE A 95 8.21 -0.44 -0.12
N VAL A 96 8.16 -1.50 -0.92
CA VAL A 96 7.98 -1.37 -2.37
C VAL A 96 6.50 -1.50 -2.70
N ILE A 97 5.96 -0.52 -3.43
CA ILE A 97 4.56 -0.47 -3.86
C ILE A 97 4.52 -0.49 -5.39
N SER A 98 3.96 -1.54 -5.98
CA SER A 98 3.92 -1.72 -7.44
C SER A 98 2.53 -2.06 -7.97
N GLY A 99 2.29 -1.71 -9.24
CA GLY A 99 1.08 -2.06 -10.00
C GLY A 99 0.70 -1.02 -11.06
N GLU A 100 -0.29 -1.34 -11.88
CA GLU A 100 -0.85 -0.48 -12.94
C GLU A 100 -1.34 0.88 -12.43
N SER A 101 -1.37 1.87 -13.31
CA SER A 101 -1.91 3.18 -12.93
C SER A 101 -3.41 3.08 -12.60
N GLY A 102 -3.85 3.81 -11.57
CA GLY A 102 -5.23 3.75 -11.05
C GLY A 102 -5.48 2.67 -9.98
N SER A 103 -4.52 1.78 -9.72
CA SER A 103 -4.67 0.66 -8.78
C SER A 103 -4.71 1.02 -7.30
N GLY A 104 -4.53 2.31 -6.95
CA GLY A 104 -4.51 2.76 -5.56
C GLY A 104 -3.12 2.87 -4.93
N LYS A 105 -2.03 2.79 -5.71
CA LYS A 105 -0.65 3.02 -5.19
C LYS A 105 -0.52 4.29 -4.36
N THR A 106 -1.00 5.42 -4.88
CA THR A 106 -0.95 6.70 -4.18
C THR A 106 -1.69 6.63 -2.85
N GLU A 107 -2.90 6.10 -2.83
CA GLU A 107 -3.70 5.94 -1.60
C GLU A 107 -3.03 5.00 -0.59
N ALA A 108 -2.44 3.89 -1.06
CA ALA A 108 -1.68 2.99 -0.22
C ALA A 108 -0.47 3.68 0.44
N THR A 109 0.28 4.48 -0.31
CA THR A 109 1.37 5.30 0.25
C THR A 109 0.85 6.26 1.32
N LYS A 110 -0.29 6.94 1.07
CA LYS A 110 -0.90 7.85 2.05
C LYS A 110 -1.28 7.12 3.34
N LEU A 111 -1.86 5.93 3.24
CA LEU A 111 -2.25 5.11 4.39
C LEU A 111 -1.05 4.66 5.23
N ILE A 112 0.04 4.22 4.58
CA ILE A 112 1.29 3.84 5.26
C ILE A 112 1.88 5.05 6.00
N LEU A 113 1.96 6.21 5.35
CA LEU A 113 2.47 7.44 5.96
C LEU A 113 1.62 7.88 7.15
N ARG A 114 0.29 7.83 7.02
CA ARG A 114 -0.64 8.12 8.12
C ARG A 114 -0.43 7.20 9.31
N TYR A 115 -0.24 5.89 9.07
CA TYR A 115 0.06 4.94 10.14
C TYR A 115 1.37 5.29 10.86
N LEU A 116 2.46 5.46 10.11
CA LEU A 116 3.78 5.76 10.67
C LEU A 116 3.80 7.09 11.46
N THR A 117 3.07 8.10 10.99
CA THR A 117 2.97 9.37 11.72
C THR A 117 2.07 9.33 12.94
N ALA A 118 1.03 8.50 12.92
CA ALA A 118 0.18 8.28 14.09
C ALA A 118 0.95 7.62 15.24
N ILE A 119 1.73 6.57 14.96
CA ILE A 119 2.53 5.86 15.97
C ILE A 119 3.68 6.71 16.53
N HIS A 120 4.24 7.64 15.73
CA HIS A 120 5.31 8.55 16.16
C HIS A 120 4.81 9.88 16.73
N HIS A 121 3.50 10.12 16.78
CA HIS A 121 2.90 11.40 17.16
C HIS A 121 3.37 12.64 16.36
N LYS A 122 4.14 12.47 15.27
CA LYS A 122 4.61 13.56 14.38
C LYS A 122 3.56 13.85 13.31
N ARG A 123 2.63 14.79 13.59
CA ARG A 123 1.50 15.12 12.69
C ARG A 123 1.90 15.91 11.42
N ASN A 124 3.01 16.67 11.44
CA ASN A 124 3.30 17.65 10.37
C ASN A 124 3.88 17.06 9.08
N VAL A 125 4.67 15.97 9.14
CA VAL A 125 5.39 15.45 7.96
C VAL A 125 4.44 14.82 6.94
N THR A 126 3.42 14.07 7.39
CA THR A 126 2.42 13.49 6.50
C THR A 126 1.63 14.56 5.77
N GLN A 127 1.24 15.63 6.48
CA GLN A 127 0.46 16.73 5.89
C GLN A 127 1.20 17.36 4.71
N GLN A 128 2.50 17.64 4.87
CA GLN A 128 3.34 18.20 3.81
C GLN A 128 3.48 17.27 2.60
N ILE A 129 3.67 15.96 2.81
CA ILE A 129 3.77 14.99 1.70
C ILE A 129 2.42 14.86 0.97
N LEU A 130 1.30 14.90 1.70
CA LEU A 130 -0.04 14.88 1.13
C LEU A 130 -0.31 16.12 0.28
N GLU A 131 0.07 17.30 0.76
CA GLU A 131 -0.10 18.58 0.06
C GLU A 131 0.80 18.71 -1.17
N ALA A 132 2.00 18.09 -1.15
CA ALA A 132 2.92 18.09 -2.29
C ALA A 132 2.53 17.09 -3.39
N THR A 133 1.63 16.14 -3.12
CA THR A 133 1.28 15.07 -4.07
C THR A 133 0.61 15.60 -5.35
N PRO A 134 -0.40 16.49 -5.30
CA PRO A 134 -0.99 17.10 -6.50
C PRO A 134 0.04 17.84 -7.37
N LEU A 135 1.02 18.51 -6.76
CA LEU A 135 2.11 19.17 -7.49
C LEU A 135 2.94 18.14 -8.25
N LEU A 136 3.39 17.08 -7.58
CA LEU A 136 4.17 16.02 -8.23
C LEU A 136 3.40 15.34 -9.36
N GLU A 137 2.10 15.12 -9.19
CA GLU A 137 1.24 14.56 -10.23
C GLU A 137 1.10 15.49 -11.43
N SER A 138 0.99 16.81 -11.21
CA SER A 138 0.88 17.79 -12.31
C SER A 138 2.11 17.83 -13.22
N PHE A 139 3.31 17.56 -12.67
CA PHE A 139 4.56 17.54 -13.45
C PHE A 139 4.90 16.16 -14.01
N GLY A 140 4.55 15.09 -13.29
CA GLY A 140 5.06 13.74 -13.55
C GLY A 140 4.04 12.77 -14.15
N ASN A 141 2.76 13.12 -14.19
CA ASN A 141 1.74 12.26 -14.78
C ASN A 141 1.47 12.67 -16.23
N ALA A 142 1.23 11.66 -17.07
CA ALA A 142 0.88 11.84 -18.46
C ALA A 142 -0.29 10.94 -18.85
N LYS A 143 -1.08 11.42 -19.81
CA LYS A 143 -2.09 10.60 -20.48
C LYS A 143 -1.40 9.63 -21.43
N THR A 144 -1.81 8.38 -21.37
CA THR A 144 -1.37 7.28 -22.24
C THR A 144 -2.59 6.67 -22.95
N VAL A 145 -2.35 5.78 -23.92
CA VAL A 145 -3.44 5.11 -24.66
C VAL A 145 -4.37 4.29 -23.75
N ARG A 146 -3.87 3.77 -22.63
CA ARG A 146 -4.62 2.89 -21.71
C ARG A 146 -5.02 3.55 -20.38
N ASN A 147 -4.48 4.73 -20.08
CA ASN A 147 -4.70 5.38 -18.79
C ASN A 147 -4.51 6.90 -18.91
N ASP A 148 -5.49 7.66 -18.44
CA ASP A 148 -5.52 9.11 -18.52
C ASP A 148 -4.59 9.81 -17.52
N ASN A 149 -4.18 9.14 -16.43
CA ASN A 149 -3.38 9.71 -15.35
C ASN A 149 -2.26 8.74 -14.93
N SER A 150 -1.28 8.49 -15.80
CA SER A 150 -0.18 7.55 -15.55
C SER A 150 1.09 8.25 -15.11
N SER A 151 1.58 7.96 -13.90
CA SER A 151 2.88 8.44 -13.43
C SER A 151 4.01 7.88 -14.29
N ARG A 152 4.82 8.77 -14.86
CA ARG A 152 5.97 8.41 -15.72
C ARG A 152 7.31 8.52 -15.01
N PHE A 153 7.29 8.56 -13.68
CA PHE A 153 8.45 8.67 -12.80
C PHE A 153 8.33 7.68 -11.64
N GLY A 154 9.48 7.26 -11.10
CA GLY A 154 9.54 6.54 -9.82
C GLY A 154 9.43 7.53 -8.67
N LYS A 155 8.45 7.36 -7.78
CA LYS A 155 8.33 8.17 -6.56
C LYS A 155 9.02 7.44 -5.42
N TYR A 156 10.13 7.99 -4.94
CA TYR A 156 10.83 7.50 -3.76
C TYR A 156 10.68 8.52 -2.62
N THR A 157 10.12 8.08 -1.50
CA THR A 157 9.89 8.91 -0.32
C THR A 157 10.61 8.29 0.86
N GLN A 158 11.60 9.03 1.39
CA GLN A 158 12.34 8.62 2.60
C GLN A 158 11.73 9.29 3.82
N ILE A 159 11.63 8.53 4.89
CA ILE A 159 11.18 9.00 6.20
C ILE A 159 12.32 8.73 7.16
N TYR A 160 12.84 9.80 7.76
CA TYR A 160 13.82 9.69 8.83
C TYR A 160 13.09 9.66 10.17
N LEU A 161 13.35 8.61 10.93
CA LEU A 161 12.82 8.42 12.27
C LEU A 161 14.00 8.58 13.22
N GLU A 162 13.93 9.58 14.09
CA GLU A 162 14.91 9.79 15.17
C GLU A 162 14.47 8.93 16.36
N GLU A 163 15.44 8.26 17.01
CA GLU A 163 15.25 7.57 18.30
C GLU A 163 14.82 8.53 19.42
#